data_AF-K1TR02-F1
#
_entry.id   AF-K1TR02-F1
#
_cell.length_a   1.000
_cell.length_b   1.000
_cell.length_c   1.000
_cell.angle_alpha   90.00
_cell.angle_beta   90.00
_cell.angle_gamma   90.00
#
_symmetry.space_group_name_H-M   'P 1'
#
loop_
_entity.id
_entity.type
_entity.pdbx_description
1 polymer ?
#
loop_
_entity_poly.entity_id
_entity_poly.type
_entity_poly.pdbx_seq_one_letter_code
_entity_poly.pdbx_strand_id
1 'polypeptide(L)'
;MDLVSSYIWRGVYEAGPSLQPGLTLGIGNFTIAAWGSVDFTSSSYKEADLMLSYRLKNITFHLKDLYDEGSASDRNPQISRNYFHFGADSPHRIEAGIEWQVSRKVPITLSWYTILFGARDVDTRGRRCYSSYAK
;
A
#
# COMPACT_ATOMS: atom_id res chain seq x y z
N MET A 1 0.93 -4.60 -16.89
CA MET A 1 1.17 -5.90 -16.24
C MET A 1 2.66 -6.12 -16.28
N ASP A 2 3.27 -6.30 -15.13
CA ASP A 2 4.71 -6.49 -14.99
C ASP A 2 5.02 -7.88 -14.41
N LEU A 3 6.15 -8.46 -14.82
CA LEU A 3 6.68 -9.73 -14.33
C LEU A 3 8.06 -9.45 -13.71
N VAL A 4 8.15 -9.58 -12.40
CA VAL A 4 9.40 -9.33 -11.66
C VAL A 4 10.00 -10.63 -11.16
N SER A 5 11.33 -10.75 -11.14
CA SER A 5 12.00 -11.96 -10.63
C SER A 5 12.07 -12.02 -9.10
N SER A 6 11.94 -10.88 -8.43
CA SER A 6 11.86 -10.74 -6.96
C SER A 6 11.08 -9.49 -6.62
N TYR A 7 10.16 -9.59 -5.66
CA TYR A 7 9.39 -8.47 -5.15
C TYR A 7 10.02 -7.95 -3.85
N ILE A 8 10.46 -6.69 -3.89
CA ILE A 8 11.06 -5.98 -2.75
C ILE A 8 10.14 -4.81 -2.38
N TRP A 9 9.63 -4.78 -1.15
CA TRP A 9 8.83 -3.67 -0.63
C TRP A 9 9.62 -2.90 0.42
N ARG A 10 9.85 -1.61 0.19
CA ARG A 10 10.59 -0.71 1.11
C ARG A 10 11.94 -1.28 1.59
N GLY A 11 12.63 -2.05 0.74
CA GLY A 11 13.94 -2.65 1.03
C GLY A 11 13.88 -4.03 1.70
N VAL A 12 12.69 -4.58 1.94
CA VAL A 12 12.46 -5.92 2.49
C VAL A 12 12.10 -6.88 1.35
N TYR A 13 12.64 -8.09 1.39
CA TYR A 13 12.28 -9.14 0.44
C TYR A 13 10.91 -9.72 0.81
N GLU A 14 9.93 -9.54 -0.08
CA GLU A 14 8.56 -9.97 0.17
C GLU A 14 8.24 -11.29 -0.56
N ALA A 15 8.68 -11.44 -1.82
CA ALA A 15 8.38 -12.65 -2.60
C ALA A 15 9.36 -12.91 -3.76
N GLY A 16 9.32 -14.15 -4.28
CA GLY A 16 10.01 -14.57 -5.50
C GLY A 16 9.36 -14.03 -6.79
N PRO A 17 9.44 -14.75 -7.93
CA PRO A 17 8.82 -14.29 -9.18
C PRO A 17 7.34 -13.97 -8.98
N SER A 18 6.91 -12.77 -9.36
CA SER A 18 5.57 -12.26 -9.02
C SER A 18 4.87 -11.62 -10.23
N LEU A 19 3.54 -11.81 -10.32
CA LEU A 19 2.68 -11.11 -11.28
C LEU A 19 2.09 -9.87 -10.64
N GLN A 20 2.21 -8.74 -11.32
CA GLN A 20 1.74 -7.46 -10.82
C GLN A 20 0.69 -6.85 -11.76
N PRO A 21 -0.60 -7.26 -11.65
CA PRO A 21 -1.68 -6.57 -12.33
C PRO A 21 -1.90 -5.18 -11.71
N GLY A 22 -2.19 -4.21 -12.58
CA GLY A 22 -2.54 -2.86 -12.16
C GLY A 22 -3.62 -2.31 -13.08
N LEU A 23 -4.61 -1.64 -12.50
CA LEU A 23 -5.68 -0.92 -13.20
C LEU A 23 -5.72 0.51 -12.67
N THR A 24 -5.89 1.48 -13.55
CA THR A 24 -6.06 2.89 -13.17
C THR A 24 -7.17 3.51 -13.99
N LEU A 25 -8.08 4.18 -13.30
CA LEU A 25 -9.23 4.87 -13.86
C LEU A 25 -9.19 6.33 -13.41
N GLY A 26 -9.33 7.25 -14.34
CA GLY A 26 -9.36 8.69 -14.06
C GLY A 26 -10.70 9.30 -14.46
N ILE A 27 -11.28 10.12 -13.58
CA ILE A 27 -12.46 10.94 -13.89
C ILE A 27 -12.26 12.36 -13.35
N GLY A 28 -12.08 13.31 -14.27
CA GLY A 28 -11.75 14.70 -13.92
C GLY A 28 -10.47 14.79 -13.11
N ASN A 29 -10.58 15.27 -11.86
CA ASN A 29 -9.47 15.39 -10.92
C ASN A 29 -9.29 14.16 -10.02
N PHE A 30 -10.16 13.16 -10.12
CA PHE A 30 -10.07 11.92 -9.36
C PHE A 30 -9.34 10.84 -10.13
N THR A 31 -8.58 10.03 -9.41
CA THR A 31 -7.95 8.81 -9.91
C THR A 31 -8.19 7.68 -8.92
N ILE A 32 -8.71 6.56 -9.41
CA ILE A 32 -8.80 5.31 -8.67
C ILE A 32 -7.81 4.34 -9.30
N ALA A 33 -6.96 3.72 -8.49
CA ALA A 33 -6.04 2.70 -8.93
C ALA A 33 -6.19 1.46 -8.06
N ALA A 34 -6.09 0.29 -8.68
CA ALA A 34 -5.97 -0.98 -8.00
C ALA A 34 -4.66 -1.63 -8.47
N TRP A 35 -3.89 -2.17 -7.54
CA TRP A 35 -2.66 -2.88 -7.83
C TRP A 35 -2.63 -4.15 -6.99
N GLY A 36 -2.03 -5.22 -7.50
CA GLY A 36 -1.80 -6.41 -6.70
C GLY A 36 -0.50 -7.07 -7.05
N SER A 37 -0.05 -7.95 -6.17
CA SER A 37 1.11 -8.82 -6.40
C SER A 37 0.80 -10.20 -5.86
N VAL A 38 1.04 -11.21 -6.69
CA VAL A 38 0.93 -12.62 -6.31
C VAL A 38 2.20 -13.35 -6.73
N ASP A 39 2.72 -14.20 -5.84
CA ASP A 39 3.89 -15.00 -6.12
C ASP A 39 3.54 -16.22 -7.01
N PHE A 40 4.46 -16.61 -7.90
CA PHE A 40 4.31 -17.82 -8.73
C PHE A 40 4.66 -19.10 -7.99
N THR A 41 5.42 -19.02 -6.89
CA THR A 41 6.12 -20.15 -6.29
C THR A 41 5.61 -20.44 -4.89
N SER A 42 4.35 -20.87 -4.78
CA SER A 42 3.73 -21.50 -3.60
C SER A 42 3.90 -20.83 -2.23
N SER A 43 4.50 -19.64 -2.15
CA SER A 43 4.77 -18.92 -0.91
C SER A 43 3.61 -18.03 -0.52
N SER A 44 2.42 -18.22 -1.09
CA SER A 44 1.17 -17.85 -0.44
C SER A 44 1.05 -16.34 -0.11
N TYR A 45 1.91 -15.51 -0.72
CA TYR A 45 1.98 -14.07 -0.56
C TYR A 45 0.97 -13.44 -1.52
N LYS A 46 0.13 -12.57 -0.97
CA LYS A 46 -0.90 -11.85 -1.71
C LYS A 46 -0.95 -10.42 -1.21
N GLU A 47 -0.78 -9.50 -2.14
CA GLU A 47 -0.95 -8.07 -1.90
C GLU A 47 -1.99 -7.51 -2.87
N ALA A 48 -2.85 -6.63 -2.38
CA ALA A 48 -3.92 -6.03 -3.16
C ALA A 48 -4.25 -4.61 -2.66
N ASP A 49 -3.61 -3.63 -3.27
CA ASP A 49 -3.78 -2.23 -2.91
C ASP A 49 -4.92 -1.59 -3.69
N LEU A 50 -5.75 -0.83 -2.97
CA LEU A 50 -6.73 0.06 -3.56
C LEU A 50 -6.39 1.51 -3.20
N MET A 51 -6.25 2.36 -4.21
CA MET A 51 -5.82 3.74 -4.06
C MET A 51 -6.85 4.70 -4.66
N LEU A 52 -7.18 5.75 -3.92
CA LEU A 52 -7.94 6.90 -4.38
C LEU A 52 -7.05 8.13 -4.30
N SER A 53 -7.02 8.92 -5.36
CA SER A 53 -6.28 10.17 -5.42
C SER A 53 -7.15 11.30 -5.96
N TYR A 54 -6.93 12.51 -5.44
CA TYR A 54 -7.59 13.72 -5.91
C TYR A 54 -6.57 14.84 -6.11
N ARG A 55 -6.52 15.38 -7.32
CA ARG A 55 -5.58 16.45 -7.67
C ARG A 55 -6.24 17.82 -7.62
N LEU A 56 -5.68 18.70 -6.80
CA LEU A 56 -6.02 20.11 -6.72
C LEU A 56 -4.80 20.96 -7.13
N LYS A 57 -4.80 21.46 -8.37
CA LYS A 57 -3.70 22.24 -8.96
C LYS A 57 -2.37 21.47 -8.98
N ASN A 58 -1.45 21.82 -8.08
CA ASN A 58 -0.13 21.22 -7.91
C ASN A 58 -0.04 20.33 -6.66
N ILE A 59 -1.16 20.12 -5.97
CA ILE A 59 -1.24 19.25 -4.81
C ILE A 59 -2.11 18.06 -5.17
N THR A 60 -1.70 16.85 -4.80
CA THR A 60 -2.48 15.63 -4.92
C THR A 60 -2.66 15.02 -3.54
N PHE A 61 -3.89 14.70 -3.18
CA PHE A 61 -4.21 13.95 -1.98
C PHE A 61 -4.34 12.48 -2.34
N HIS A 62 -3.90 11.61 -1.43
CA HIS A 62 -3.94 10.17 -1.59
C HIS A 62 -4.59 9.53 -0.36
N LEU A 63 -5.44 8.54 -0.62
CA LEU A 63 -5.93 7.60 0.38
C LEU A 63 -5.73 6.20 -0.21
N LYS A 64 -5.08 5.33 0.55
CA LYS A 64 -4.77 3.97 0.12
C LYS A 64 -5.21 2.99 1.18
N ASP A 65 -5.80 1.90 0.72
CA ASP A 65 -5.93 0.67 1.47
C ASP A 65 -4.87 -0.29 0.96
N LEU A 66 -3.90 -0.59 1.82
CA LEU A 66 -2.81 -1.51 1.53
C LEU A 66 -3.14 -2.86 2.18
N TYR A 67 -3.47 -3.86 1.36
CA TYR A 67 -3.73 -5.22 1.83
C TYR A 67 -2.51 -6.08 1.61
N ASP A 68 -1.84 -6.49 2.68
CA ASP A 68 -0.61 -7.28 2.61
C ASP A 68 -0.65 -8.40 3.66
N GLU A 69 -0.77 -9.64 3.20
CA GLU A 69 -0.86 -10.81 4.08
C GLU A 69 0.47 -11.17 4.78
N GLY A 70 1.57 -10.52 4.40
CA GLY A 70 2.93 -10.88 4.79
C GLY A 70 3.38 -12.22 4.24
N SER A 71 4.63 -12.58 4.51
CA SER A 71 5.19 -13.87 4.09
C SER A 71 4.48 -15.06 4.75
N ALA A 72 4.41 -16.19 4.04
CA ALA A 72 3.82 -17.43 4.56
C ALA A 72 4.45 -17.91 5.88
N SER A 73 5.71 -17.58 6.15
CA SER A 73 6.41 -17.90 7.41
C SER A 73 5.96 -17.07 8.61
N ASP A 74 5.34 -15.92 8.38
CA ASP A 74 4.93 -14.95 9.41
C ASP A 74 3.41 -14.99 9.68
N ARG A 75 2.75 -16.07 9.24
CA ARG A 75 1.30 -16.21 9.33
C ARG A 75 0.83 -16.37 10.78
N ASN A 76 0.44 -15.26 11.38
CA ASN A 76 -0.35 -15.29 12.61
C ASN A 76 -1.75 -15.89 12.31
N PRO A 77 -2.18 -16.97 12.99
CA PRO A 77 -3.49 -17.59 12.80
C PRO A 77 -4.66 -16.72 13.30
N GLN A 78 -4.39 -15.68 14.09
CA GLN A 78 -5.39 -14.74 14.60
C GLN A 78 -5.76 -13.64 13.58
N ILE A 79 -5.04 -13.54 12.46
CA ILE A 79 -5.34 -12.57 11.40
C ILE A 79 -6.29 -13.17 10.38
N SER A 80 -7.44 -12.55 10.19
CA SER A 80 -8.41 -12.86 9.16
C SER A 80 -7.90 -12.37 7.81
N ARG A 81 -7.81 -13.28 6.83
CA ARG A 81 -7.32 -13.02 5.45
C ARG A 81 -8.45 -12.86 4.45
N ASN A 82 -9.62 -12.45 4.94
CA ASN A 82 -10.73 -12.07 4.09
C ASN A 82 -10.51 -10.63 3.65
N TYR A 83 -10.37 -10.38 2.35
CA TYR A 83 -10.13 -9.03 1.82
C TYR A 83 -11.21 -7.99 2.19
N PHE A 84 -12.44 -8.43 2.47
CA PHE A 84 -13.52 -7.52 2.90
C PHE A 84 -13.66 -7.41 4.42
N HIS A 85 -12.70 -7.93 5.19
CA HIS A 85 -12.66 -7.82 6.64
C HIS A 85 -11.76 -6.65 7.05
N PHE A 86 -12.37 -5.59 7.57
CA PHE A 86 -11.66 -4.41 8.06
C PHE A 86 -11.71 -4.42 9.59
N GLY A 87 -10.57 -4.68 10.23
CA GLY A 87 -10.51 -4.85 11.69
C GLY A 87 -9.08 -4.78 12.22
N ALA A 88 -8.93 -4.82 13.55
CA ALA A 88 -7.61 -4.87 14.19
C ALA A 88 -6.88 -6.21 13.94
N ASP A 89 -7.62 -7.19 13.42
CA ASP A 89 -7.21 -8.53 13.06
C ASP A 89 -7.20 -8.75 11.53
N SER A 90 -7.07 -7.66 10.75
CA SER A 90 -6.96 -7.74 9.29
C SER A 90 -5.60 -7.24 8.77
N PRO A 91 -5.15 -7.74 7.61
CA PRO A 91 -3.90 -7.31 6.97
C PRO A 91 -3.98 -5.93 6.30
N HIS A 92 -5.09 -5.22 6.45
CA HIS A 92 -5.28 -3.90 5.86
C HIS A 92 -4.51 -2.81 6.63
N ARG A 93 -3.89 -1.91 5.88
CA ARG A 93 -3.30 -0.67 6.38
C ARG A 93 -3.84 0.51 5.58
N ILE A 94 -4.48 1.45 6.27
CA ILE A 94 -4.99 2.68 5.66
C ILE A 94 -3.90 3.74 5.72
N GLU A 95 -3.42 4.18 4.55
CA GLU A 95 -2.40 5.21 4.40
C GLU A 95 -3.01 6.46 3.77
N ALA A 96 -2.79 7.62 4.38
CA ALA A 96 -3.11 8.90 3.79
C ALA A 96 -1.82 9.60 3.37
N GLY A 97 -1.88 10.36 2.27
CA GLY A 97 -0.73 11.11 1.81
C GLY A 97 -1.08 12.38 1.06
N ILE A 98 -0.08 13.23 0.97
CA ILE A 98 -0.11 14.46 0.20
C ILE A 98 1.14 14.52 -0.67
N GLU A 99 0.96 14.89 -1.91
CA GLU A 99 2.02 15.09 -2.88
C GLU A 99 1.94 16.53 -3.40
N TRP A 100 3.07 17.21 -3.45
CA TRP A 100 3.20 18.57 -3.93
C TRP A 100 4.21 18.64 -5.08
N GLN A 101 3.72 19.00 -6.26
CA GLN A 101 4.55 19.32 -7.41
C GLN A 101 5.12 20.74 -7.24
N VAL A 102 6.34 20.82 -6.73
CA VAL A 102 7.05 22.07 -6.42
C VAL A 102 7.32 22.87 -7.69
N SER A 103 7.69 22.19 -8.77
CA SER A 103 7.95 22.81 -10.06
C SER A 103 7.43 21.93 -11.20
N ARG A 104 6.90 22.59 -12.23
CA ARG A 104 6.51 21.94 -13.49
C ARG A 104 7.61 22.00 -14.55
N LYS A 105 8.58 22.91 -14.38
CA LYS A 105 9.72 23.08 -15.29
C LYS A 105 10.87 22.14 -14.93
N VAL A 106 11.01 21.86 -13.64
CA VAL A 106 11.93 20.86 -13.11
C VAL A 106 11.03 19.85 -12.39
N PRO A 107 11.03 18.56 -12.75
CA PRO A 107 10.09 17.58 -12.21
C PRO A 107 10.47 17.20 -10.77
N ILE A 108 10.29 18.17 -9.86
CA ILE A 108 10.49 18.01 -8.42
C ILE A 108 9.12 17.90 -7.78
N THR A 109 8.93 16.78 -7.12
CA THR A 109 7.73 16.44 -6.37
C THR A 109 8.16 16.05 -4.98
N LEU A 110 7.54 16.65 -3.97
CA LEU A 110 7.69 16.27 -2.57
C LEU A 110 6.42 15.55 -2.14
N SER A 111 6.55 14.48 -1.38
CA SER A 111 5.39 13.77 -0.88
C SER A 111 5.60 13.29 0.55
N TRP A 112 4.50 13.24 1.28
CA TRP A 112 4.43 12.80 2.66
C TRP A 112 3.28 11.82 2.81
N TYR A 113 3.52 10.72 3.50
CA TYR A 113 2.51 9.72 3.80
C TYR A 113 2.54 9.35 5.27
N THR A 114 1.36 9.04 5.81
CA THR A 114 1.17 8.55 7.18
C THR A 114 0.24 7.35 7.14
N ILE A 115 0.64 6.25 7.78
CA ILE A 115 -0.25 5.13 8.08
C ILE A 115 -1.16 5.58 9.23
N LEU A 116 -2.46 5.58 8.99
CA LEU A 116 -3.47 6.03 9.94
C LEU A 116 -4.05 4.86 10.75
N PHE A 117 -4.20 3.71 10.10
CA PHE A 117 -4.80 2.52 10.70
C PHE A 117 -4.14 1.25 10.16
N GLY A 118 -4.03 0.25 11.03
CA GLY A 118 -3.61 -1.11 10.65
C GLY A 118 -3.43 -1.99 11.88
N ALA A 119 -3.55 -3.31 11.71
CA ALA A 119 -3.37 -4.29 12.78
C ALA A 119 -1.98 -4.21 13.43
N ARG A 120 -0.96 -3.85 12.64
CA ARG A 120 0.44 -3.75 13.09
C ARG A 120 0.86 -2.35 13.53
N ASP A 121 -0.06 -1.39 13.57
CA ASP A 121 0.21 0.00 13.95
C ASP A 121 -0.11 0.26 15.43
N VAL A 122 0.39 -0.62 16.29
CA VAL A 122 0.28 -0.54 17.75
C VAL A 122 1.60 -0.91 18.41
N ASP A 123 1.91 -0.26 19.54
CA ASP A 123 3.07 -0.61 20.36
C ASP A 123 2.85 -1.92 21.15
N THR A 124 3.87 -2.36 21.90
CA THR A 124 3.79 -3.55 22.77
C THR A 124 2.74 -3.43 23.89
N ARG A 125 2.14 -2.25 24.09
CA ARG A 125 1.07 -1.98 25.06
C ARG A 125 -0.29 -1.76 24.38
N GLY A 126 -0.38 -2.01 23.06
CA GLY A 126 -1.62 -1.87 22.28
C GLY A 126 -2.01 -0.42 21.96
N ARG A 127 -1.13 0.56 22.22
CA ARG A 127 -1.40 1.98 21.89
C ARG A 127 -1.10 2.24 20.43
N ARG A 128 -1.89 3.09 19.78
CA ARG A 128 -1.70 3.44 18.36
C ARG A 128 -0.34 4.08 18.13
N CYS A 129 0.38 3.53 17.17
CA CYS A 129 1.52 4.17 16.54
C CYS A 129 1.02 4.84 15.24
N TYR A 130 1.76 5.84 14.76
CA TYR A 130 1.53 6.46 13.47
C TYR A 130 2.88 6.55 12.79
N SER A 131 3.08 5.76 11.74
CA SER A 131 4.33 5.81 10.96
C SER A 131 4.19 6.81 9.81
N SER A 132 5.13 7.74 9.70
CA SER A 132 5.16 8.74 8.63
C SER A 132 6.49 8.72 7.89
N TYR A 133 6.45 8.96 6.58
CA TYR A 133 7.63 9.06 5.74
C TYR A 133 7.45 10.08 4.63
N ALA A 134 8.56 10.57 4.09
CA ALA A 134 8.59 11.50 2.96
C ALA A 134 9.49 10.97 1.84
N LYS A 135 9.13 11.27 0.59
CA LYS A 135 9.90 10.97 -0.62
C LYS A 135 9.82 12.11 -1.62
#